data_AF-A0A1A7WGK5-F1
#
_entry.id   AF-A0A1A7WGK5-F1
#
_cell.length_a   1.000
_cell.length_b   1.000
_cell.length_c   1.000
_cell.angle_alpha   90.00
_cell.angle_beta   90.00
_cell.angle_gamma   90.00
#
_symmetry.space_group_name_H-M   'P 1'
#
loop_
_entity.id
_entity.type
_entity.pdbx_description
1 polymer ?
#
loop_
_entity_poly.entity_id
_entity_poly.type
_entity_poly.pdbx_seq_one_letter_code
_entity_poly.pdbx_strand_id
1 'polypeptide(L)'
;HIQCKAYDSTLALPTSAQAARSLIIMSLLLCVLALVLGVLGAKCTHCMGDGNQASKARLSRIAGALFIVAGLAYLMPICWTAYAIIRDFYDPSVAAPF
;
A
#
# COMPACT_ATOMS: atom_id res chain seq x y z
N HIS A 1 13.54 0.05 29.88
CA HIS A 1 14.46 -0.22 28.75
C HIS A 1 13.63 -0.88 27.66
N ILE A 2 13.34 -0.18 26.56
CA ILE A 2 12.52 -0.73 25.48
C ILE A 2 13.37 -1.76 24.75
N GLN A 3 13.00 -3.04 24.83
CA GLN A 3 13.68 -4.11 24.12
C GLN A 3 12.92 -4.43 22.84
N CYS A 4 13.49 -4.08 21.69
CA CYS A 4 12.98 -4.48 20.39
C CYS A 4 13.60 -5.82 19.99
N LYS A 5 12.78 -6.86 19.82
CA LYS A 5 13.15 -8.10 19.16
C LYS A 5 12.59 -8.07 17.74
N ALA A 6 13.45 -8.22 16.74
CA ALA A 6 12.99 -8.48 15.39
C ALA A 6 12.26 -9.83 15.38
N TYR A 7 11.16 -9.94 14.64
CA TYR A 7 10.49 -11.23 14.44
C TYR A 7 11.35 -12.09 13.51
N ASP A 8 11.99 -13.12 14.07
CA ASP A 8 12.91 -14.02 13.38
C ASP A 8 12.26 -14.92 12.31
N SER A 9 10.93 -14.98 12.23
CA SER A 9 10.25 -15.85 11.27
C SER A 9 8.90 -15.32 10.81
N THR A 10 8.66 -15.43 9.50
CA THR A 10 7.37 -15.20 8.83
C THR A 10 6.25 -16.14 9.30
N LEU A 11 6.59 -17.16 10.09
CA LEU A 11 5.69 -18.23 10.56
C LEU A 11 5.15 -18.03 11.99
N ALA A 12 5.67 -17.04 12.75
CA ALA A 12 5.17 -16.70 14.08
C ALA A 12 4.02 -15.67 14.05
N LEU A 13 3.57 -15.28 12.85
CA LEU A 13 2.46 -14.37 12.63
C LEU A 13 1.34 -15.13 11.90
N PRO A 14 0.07 -14.95 12.28
CA PRO A 14 -1.06 -15.58 11.59
C PRO A 14 -1.04 -15.26 10.09
N THR A 15 -1.42 -16.23 9.26
CA THR A 15 -1.42 -16.15 7.78
C THR A 15 -2.14 -14.91 7.22
N SER A 16 -3.14 -14.38 7.94
CA SER A 16 -3.82 -13.12 7.63
C SER A 16 -2.89 -11.90 7.70
N ALA A 17 -1.95 -11.87 8.63
CA ALA A 17 -0.97 -10.80 8.77
C ALA A 17 0.15 -10.88 7.72
N GLN A 18 0.49 -12.09 7.25
CA GLN A 18 1.44 -12.26 6.14
C GLN A 18 0.84 -11.79 4.80
N ALA A 19 -0.44 -12.10 4.56
CA ALA A 19 -1.17 -11.58 3.41
C ALA A 19 -1.24 -10.04 3.43
N ALA A 20 -1.54 -9.44 4.58
CA ALA A 20 -1.53 -7.98 4.74
C ALA A 20 -0.17 -7.34 4.38
N ARG A 21 0.96 -7.97 4.76
CA ARG A 21 2.30 -7.48 4.39
C ARG A 21 2.54 -7.51 2.89
N SER A 22 2.15 -8.60 2.21
CA SER A 22 2.27 -8.68 0.74
C SER A 22 1.41 -7.64 0.03
N LEU A 23 0.20 -7.36 0.53
CA LEU A 23 -0.69 -6.34 0.00
C LEU A 23 -0.08 -4.94 0.15
N ILE A 24 0.53 -4.64 1.31
CA ILE A 24 1.24 -3.38 1.54
C ILE A 24 2.39 -3.22 0.55
N ILE A 25 3.24 -4.23 0.39
CA ILE A 25 4.41 -4.17 -0.50
C ILE A 25 3.96 -4.01 -1.95
N MET A 26 2.99 -4.81 -2.41
CA MET A 26 2.44 -4.71 -3.77
C MET A 26 1.81 -3.35 -4.02
N SER A 27 1.05 -2.84 -3.05
CA SER A 27 0.45 -1.52 -3.12
C SER A 27 1.49 -0.40 -3.21
N LEU A 28 2.60 -0.52 -2.47
CA LEU A 28 3.71 0.43 -2.54
C LEU A 28 4.36 0.44 -3.92
N LEU A 29 4.63 -0.75 -4.48
CA LEU A 29 5.19 -0.89 -5.82
C LEU A 29 4.27 -0.28 -6.89
N LEU A 30 2.97 -0.57 -6.80
CA LEU A 30 1.94 0.03 -7.67
C LEU A 30 1.90 1.56 -7.55
N CYS A 31 2.03 2.08 -6.33
CA CYS A 31 2.06 3.51 -6.06
C CYS A 31 3.29 4.19 -6.70
N VAL A 32 4.47 3.59 -6.53
CA VAL A 32 5.72 4.07 -7.17
C VAL A 32 5.60 4.04 -8.70
N LEU A 33 5.08 2.95 -9.27
CA LEU A 33 4.85 2.84 -10.71
C LEU A 33 3.88 3.92 -11.22
N ALA A 34 2.79 4.16 -10.48
CA ALA A 34 1.83 5.21 -10.80
C ALA A 34 2.47 6.61 -10.77
N LEU A 35 3.33 6.90 -9.80
CA LEU A 35 4.08 8.16 -9.74
C LEU A 35 5.02 8.32 -10.94
N VAL A 36 5.78 7.28 -11.29
CA VAL A 36 6.68 7.31 -12.46
C VAL A 36 5.88 7.56 -13.75
N LEU A 37 4.77 6.85 -13.95
CA LEU A 37 3.86 7.07 -15.09
C LEU A 37 3.27 8.48 -15.11
N GLY A 38 2.95 9.04 -13.93
CA GLY A 38 2.47 10.41 -13.79
C GLY A 38 3.51 11.45 -14.19
N VAL A 39 4.75 11.27 -13.76
CA VAL A 39 5.89 12.15 -14.14
C VAL A 39 6.16 12.08 -15.65
N LEU A 40 6.10 10.89 -16.25
CA LEU A 40 6.23 10.70 -17.70
C LEU A 40 5.06 11.33 -18.48
N GLY A 41 3.86 11.33 -17.91
CA GLY A 41 2.66 11.95 -18.49
C GLY A 41 2.60 13.48 -18.35
N ALA A 42 3.43 14.08 -17.49
CA ALA A 42 3.43 15.53 -17.27
C ALA A 42 3.90 16.29 -18.52
N LYS A 43 3.26 17.43 -18.81
CA LYS A 43 3.63 18.25 -19.97
C LYS A 43 5.07 18.76 -19.89
N CYS A 44 5.58 19.02 -18.69
CA CYS A 44 6.94 19.49 -18.43
C CYS A 44 8.04 18.44 -18.71
N THR A 45 7.69 17.16 -18.88
CA THR A 45 8.65 16.09 -19.15
C THR A 45 8.83 15.93 -20.66
N HIS A 46 9.96 16.38 -21.21
CA HIS A 46 10.30 16.30 -22.65
C HIS A 46 10.85 14.92 -23.06
N CYS A 47 10.52 13.84 -22.33
CA CYS A 47 10.98 12.48 -22.65
C CYS A 47 10.25 11.85 -23.86
N MET A 48 9.06 12.33 -24.18
CA MET A 48 8.31 11.99 -25.40
C MET A 48 8.15 13.27 -26.20
N GLY A 49 8.71 13.28 -27.42
CA GLY A 49 8.71 14.45 -28.31
C GLY A 49 7.32 15.07 -28.48
N ASP A 50 7.31 16.38 -28.75
CA ASP A 50 6.15 17.29 -28.73
C ASP A 50 4.90 16.78 -29.49
N GLY A 51 5.08 15.92 -30.51
CA GLY A 51 4.00 15.40 -31.36
C GLY A 51 3.03 14.41 -30.71
N ASN A 52 3.28 13.90 -29.50
CA ASN A 52 2.45 12.82 -28.92
C ASN A 52 1.62 13.23 -27.67
N GLN A 53 1.08 14.45 -27.66
CA GLN A 53 0.33 15.00 -26.52
C GLN A 53 -0.88 14.14 -26.09
N ALA A 54 -1.54 13.46 -27.03
CA ALA A 54 -2.66 12.56 -26.74
C ALA A 54 -2.25 11.34 -25.89
N SER A 55 -1.04 10.81 -26.13
CA SER A 55 -0.50 9.69 -25.36
C SER A 55 -0.11 10.11 -23.93
N LYS A 56 0.47 11.31 -23.76
CA LYS A 56 0.79 11.89 -22.42
C LYS A 56 -0.47 12.06 -21.57
N ALA A 57 -1.56 12.55 -22.17
CA ALA A 57 -2.86 12.68 -21.51
C ALA A 57 -3.51 11.34 -21.13
N ARG A 58 -3.26 10.27 -21.91
CA ARG A 58 -3.70 8.91 -21.54
C ARG A 58 -2.85 8.35 -20.40
N LEU A 59 -1.52 8.50 -20.44
CA LEU A 59 -0.62 8.09 -19.36
C LEU A 59 -0.96 8.76 -18.04
N SER A 60 -1.18 10.08 -18.04
CA SER A 60 -1.54 10.82 -16.82
C SER A 60 -2.87 10.33 -16.21
N ARG A 61 -3.87 10.03 -17.04
CA ARG A 61 -5.14 9.45 -16.58
C ARG A 61 -4.97 8.05 -16.00
N ILE A 62 -4.19 7.19 -16.67
CA ILE A 62 -3.90 5.83 -16.21
C ILE A 62 -3.12 5.87 -14.89
N ALA A 63 -2.11 6.74 -14.78
CA ALA A 63 -1.34 6.96 -13.57
C ALA A 63 -2.23 7.36 -12.39
N GLY A 64 -3.15 8.33 -12.58
CA GLY A 64 -4.10 8.73 -11.55
C GLY A 64 -5.02 7.59 -11.12
N ALA A 65 -5.57 6.83 -12.07
CA ALA A 65 -6.41 5.66 -11.75
C ALA A 65 -5.64 4.59 -10.97
N LEU A 66 -4.42 4.26 -11.40
CA LEU A 66 -3.55 3.30 -10.70
C LEU A 66 -3.19 3.78 -9.29
N PHE A 67 -2.95 5.08 -9.11
CA PHE A 67 -2.65 5.67 -7.81
C PHE A 67 -3.84 5.55 -6.84
N ILE A 68 -5.07 5.81 -7.31
CA ILE A 68 -6.29 5.65 -6.51
C ILE A 68 -6.47 4.17 -6.11
N VAL A 69 -6.31 3.25 -7.06
CA VAL A 69 -6.42 1.80 -6.80
C VAL A 69 -5.36 1.33 -5.80
N ALA A 70 -4.11 1.80 -5.93
CA ALA A 70 -3.06 1.53 -4.97
C ALA A 70 -3.43 2.05 -3.57
N GLY A 71 -3.89 3.30 -3.47
CA GLY A 71 -4.34 3.87 -2.18
C GLY A 71 -5.44 3.04 -1.51
N LEU A 72 -6.44 2.60 -2.28
CA LEU A 72 -7.51 1.73 -1.77
C LEU A 72 -6.99 0.35 -1.33
N ALA A 73 -6.07 -0.23 -2.10
CA ALA A 73 -5.44 -1.51 -1.75
C ALA A 73 -4.60 -1.41 -0.46
N TYR A 74 -3.98 -0.26 -0.20
CA TYR A 74 -3.24 0.01 1.03
C TYR A 74 -4.15 0.19 2.26
N LEU A 75 -5.37 0.71 2.07
CA LEU A 75 -6.32 0.89 3.18
C LEU A 75 -6.84 -0.43 3.74
N MET A 76 -7.02 -1.46 2.90
CA MET A 76 -7.48 -2.79 3.34
C MET A 76 -6.69 -3.38 4.52
N PRO A 77 -5.35 -3.55 4.45
CA PRO A 77 -4.58 -4.08 5.56
C PRO A 77 -4.58 -3.16 6.79
N ILE A 78 -4.66 -1.83 6.61
CA ILE A 78 -4.78 -0.89 7.74
C ILE A 78 -6.09 -1.10 8.47
N CYS A 79 -7.21 -1.09 7.76
CA CYS A 79 -8.54 -1.32 8.33
C CYS A 79 -8.60 -2.68 9.03
N TRP A 80 -8.00 -3.72 8.44
CA TRP A 80 -7.92 -5.04 9.05
C TRP A 80 -7.13 -5.03 10.36
N THR A 81 -5.95 -4.40 10.39
CA THR A 81 -5.15 -4.31 11.62
C THR A 81 -5.89 -3.52 12.70
N ALA A 82 -6.51 -2.40 12.37
CA ALA A 82 -7.30 -1.62 13.32
C ALA A 82 -8.48 -2.44 13.87
N TYR A 83 -9.20 -3.15 12.99
CA TYR A 83 -10.30 -4.03 13.39
C TYR A 83 -9.85 -5.14 14.33
N ALA A 84 -8.73 -5.82 14.03
CA ALA A 84 -8.20 -6.89 14.86
C ALA A 84 -7.84 -6.38 16.28
N ILE A 85 -7.18 -5.23 16.36
CA ILE A 85 -6.82 -4.61 17.65
C ILE A 85 -8.09 -4.28 18.45
N ILE A 86 -9.08 -3.61 17.83
CA ILE A 86 -10.35 -3.27 18.50
C ILE A 86 -11.07 -4.54 18.98
N ARG A 87 -11.10 -5.58 18.15
CA ARG A 87 -11.76 -6.83 18.50
C ARG A 87 -11.08 -7.50 19.69
N ASP A 88 -9.75 -7.55 19.72
CA ASP A 88 -8.98 -8.11 20.84
C ASP A 88 -9.22 -7.33 22.14
N PHE A 89 -9.39 -6.00 22.08
CA PHE A 89 -9.73 -5.19 23.25
C PHE A 89 -11.12 -5.49 23.85
N TYR A 90 -12.07 -5.92 23.02
CA TYR A 90 -13.45 -6.20 23.44
C TYR A 90 -13.73 -7.70 23.67
N ASP A 91 -12.77 -8.57 23.39
CA ASP A 91 -12.96 -10.01 23.52
C ASP A 91 -12.69 -10.47 24.98
N PRO A 92 -13.71 -10.99 25.70
CA PRO A 92 -13.57 -11.39 27.10
C PRO A 92 -12.69 -12.62 27.30
N SER A 93 -12.29 -13.31 26.21
CA SER A 93 -11.36 -14.45 26.26
C SER A 93 -9.89 -14.05 26.23
N VAL A 94 -9.58 -12.77 25.95
CA VAL A 94 -8.22 -12.23 25.95
C VAL A 94 -7.93 -11.68 27.34
N ALA A 95 -6.95 -12.26 28.04
CA ALA A 95 -6.56 -11.80 29.36
C ALA A 95 -6.10 -10.33 29.29
N ALA A 96 -6.68 -9.47 30.14
CA ALA A 96 -6.29 -8.07 30.24
C ALA A 96 -4.77 -7.98 30.47
N PRO A 97 -4.05 -7.09 29.76
CA PRO A 97 -2.63 -6.92 29.98
C PRO A 97 -2.43 -6.33 31.38
N PHE A 98 -1.95 -7.16 32.31
CA PHE A 98 -1.38 -6.76 33.60
C PHE A 98 0.15 -6.65 33.48
#